data_AF-A0A7C4N814-F1
#
_entry.id   AF-A0A7C4N814-F1
#
_cell.length_a   1.000
_cell.length_b   1.000
_cell.length_c   1.000
_cell.angle_alpha   90.00
_cell.angle_beta   90.00
_cell.angle_gamma   90.00
#
_symmetry.space_group_name_H-M   'P 1'
#
loop_
_entity.id
_entity.type
_entity.pdbx_description
1 polymer ?
#
loop_
_entity_poly.entity_id
_entity_poly.type
_entity_poly.pdbx_seq_one_letter_code
_entity_poly.pdbx_strand_id
1 'polypeptide(L)'
;MTFKLETPAFADGADIPIDFSCEGRDVSPELRWSDAPSAARSFALIVDDPDAPGGTFTHWLLFDIPAAANRLAEGDTATGVSGRNGFGR
;
A
#
# COMPACT_ATOMS: atom_id res chain seq x y z
N MET A 1 -2.98 -22.11 -3.51
CA MET A 1 -3.11 -20.73 -4.01
C MET A 1 -2.58 -19.81 -2.93
N THR A 2 -1.78 -18.81 -3.28
CA THR A 2 -1.09 -17.93 -2.34
C THR A 2 -1.61 -16.52 -2.55
N PHE A 3 -2.10 -15.88 -1.49
CA PHE A 3 -2.52 -14.48 -1.53
C PHE A 3 -1.35 -13.58 -1.93
N LYS A 4 -1.49 -12.82 -3.01
CA LYS A 4 -0.39 -12.07 -3.63
C LYS A 4 -0.77 -10.59 -3.79
N LEU A 5 0.18 -9.70 -3.52
CA LEU A 5 0.10 -8.26 -3.78
C LEU A 5 1.13 -7.88 -4.86
N GLU A 6 0.77 -7.01 -5.78
CA GLU A 6 1.66 -6.50 -6.83
C GLU A 6 1.24 -5.11 -7.32
N THR A 7 2.13 -4.46 -8.08
CA THR A 7 1.89 -3.19 -8.76
C THR A 7 2.36 -3.29 -10.23
N PRO A 8 1.72 -2.61 -11.19
CA PRO A 8 2.28 -2.47 -12.53
C PRO A 8 3.49 -1.52 -12.60
N ALA A 9 3.70 -0.69 -11.56
CA ALA A 9 4.69 0.38 -11.61
C ALA A 9 6.14 -0.11 -11.52
N PHE A 10 6.39 -1.19 -10.78
CA PHE A 10 7.71 -1.78 -10.57
C PHE A 10 7.57 -3.25 -10.15
N ALA A 11 8.65 -4.01 -10.32
CA ALA A 11 8.73 -5.39 -9.86
C ALA A 11 9.14 -5.45 -8.38
N ASP A 12 8.84 -6.57 -7.70
CA ASP A 12 9.31 -6.83 -6.34
C ASP A 12 10.85 -6.74 -6.26
N GLY A 13 11.35 -5.97 -5.29
CA GLY A 13 12.78 -5.68 -5.10
C GLY A 13 13.41 -4.73 -6.11
N ALA A 14 12.64 -4.18 -7.07
CA ALA A 14 13.14 -3.15 -7.99
C ALA A 14 12.98 -1.74 -7.39
N ASP A 15 13.69 -0.77 -7.99
CA ASP A 15 13.58 0.63 -7.61
C ASP A 15 12.15 1.17 -7.82
N ILE A 16 11.66 1.91 -6.83
CA ILE A 16 10.37 2.61 -6.92
C ILE A 16 10.55 3.84 -7.83
N PRO A 17 9.71 4.04 -8.87
CA PRO A 17 9.77 5.22 -9.72
C PRO A 17 9.61 6.52 -8.94
N ILE A 18 10.33 7.57 -9.38
CA ILE A 18 10.39 8.88 -8.71
C ILE A 18 9.01 9.52 -8.49
N ASP A 19 8.04 9.23 -9.37
CA ASP A 19 6.66 9.72 -9.24
C ASP A 19 5.99 9.34 -7.91
N PHE A 20 6.39 8.22 -7.31
CA PHE A 20 5.85 7.70 -6.04
C PHE A 20 6.74 8.02 -4.83
N SER A 21 7.71 8.92 -5.00
CA SER A 21 8.58 9.40 -3.92
C SER A 21 8.32 10.89 -3.63
N CYS A 22 8.97 11.39 -2.57
CA CYS A 22 8.92 12.81 -2.21
C CYS A 22 9.59 13.76 -3.22
N GLU A 23 10.35 13.23 -4.18
CA GLU A 23 10.97 14.00 -5.27
C GLU A 23 10.03 14.16 -6.48
N GLY A 24 8.99 13.34 -6.57
CA GLY A 24 7.99 13.38 -7.63
C GLY A 24 6.64 13.87 -7.15
N ARG A 25 5.57 13.14 -7.52
CA ARG A 25 4.19 13.52 -7.21
C ARG A 25 3.75 13.12 -5.81
N ASP A 26 4.52 12.26 -5.14
CA ASP A 26 4.22 11.73 -3.80
C ASP A 26 2.81 11.09 -3.73
N VAL A 27 2.42 10.40 -4.81
CA VAL A 27 1.17 9.63 -4.87
C VAL A 27 1.45 8.15 -4.60
N SER A 28 0.47 7.42 -4.08
CA SER A 28 0.59 5.97 -3.94
C SER A 28 0.57 5.29 -5.32
N PRO A 29 1.37 4.24 -5.56
CA PRO A 29 1.26 3.46 -6.78
C PRO A 29 -0.06 2.69 -6.81
N GLU A 30 -0.51 2.29 -8.01
CA GLU A 30 -1.58 1.30 -8.12
C GLU A 30 -1.13 0.01 -7.41
N LEU A 31 -2.00 -0.56 -6.58
CA LEU A 31 -1.80 -1.86 -5.95
C LEU A 31 -2.93 -2.79 -6.36
N ARG A 32 -2.61 -4.05 -6.64
CA ARG A 32 -3.61 -5.09 -6.91
C ARG A 32 -3.24 -6.39 -6.23
N TRP A 33 -4.24 -7.15 -5.83
CA TRP A 33 -4.05 -8.45 -5.21
C TRP A 33 -4.92 -9.54 -5.83
N SER A 34 -4.39 -10.75 -5.81
CA SER A 34 -5.05 -11.96 -6.31
C SER A 34 -5.08 -13.03 -5.23
N ASP A 35 -5.95 -14.03 -5.44
CA ASP A 35 -6.01 -15.21 -4.57
C ASP A 35 -6.34 -14.89 -3.10
N ALA A 36 -7.16 -13.85 -2.89
CA ALA A 36 -7.64 -13.47 -1.58
C ALA A 36 -8.43 -14.62 -0.93
N PRO A 37 -8.25 -14.87 0.39
CA PRO A 37 -9.02 -15.88 1.09
C PRO A 37 -10.53 -15.59 0.98
N SER A 38 -11.33 -16.59 0.62
CA SER A 38 -12.79 -16.42 0.46
C SER A 38 -13.51 -16.02 1.77
N ALA A 39 -12.87 -16.27 2.92
CA ALA A 39 -13.36 -15.89 4.23
C ALA A 39 -12.94 -14.47 4.66
N ALA A 40 -12.16 -13.74 3.86
CA ALA A 40 -11.75 -12.37 4.16
C ALA A 40 -12.99 -11.46 4.29
N ARG A 41 -13.04 -10.67 5.35
CA ARG A 41 -14.12 -9.70 5.61
C ARG A 41 -13.71 -8.27 5.30
N SER A 42 -12.42 -8.00 5.40
CA SER A 42 -11.76 -6.77 5.02
C SER A 42 -10.27 -7.04 4.82
N PHE A 43 -9.55 -6.07 4.26
CA PHE A 43 -8.10 -6.06 4.18
C PHE A 43 -7.51 -4.86 4.93
N ALA A 44 -6.22 -4.96 5.20
CA ALA A 44 -5.39 -3.85 5.66
C ALA A 44 -4.11 -3.80 4.82
N LEU A 45 -3.58 -2.59 4.65
CA LEU A 45 -2.31 -2.30 4.00
C LEU A 45 -1.41 -1.56 5.00
N ILE A 46 -0.17 -2.03 5.10
CA ILE A 46 0.91 -1.38 5.85
C ILE A 46 2.08 -1.26 4.88
N VAL A 47 2.56 -0.04 4.69
CA VAL A 47 3.78 0.24 3.92
C VAL A 47 4.80 0.80 4.88
N ASP A 48 5.79 -0.04 5.22
CA ASP A 48 6.85 0.29 6.18
C ASP A 48 8.20 0.40 5.48
N ASP A 49 8.99 1.39 5.89
CA ASP A 49 10.41 1.51 5.61
C ASP A 49 11.20 1.13 6.88
N PRO A 50 11.74 -0.11 6.97
CA PRO A 50 12.57 -0.53 8.10
C PRO A 50 13.96 0.11 8.10
N ASP A 51 14.40 0.72 7.00
CA ASP A 51 15.73 1.30 6.81
C ASP A 51 15.78 2.79 7.18
N ALA A 52 14.64 3.38 7.55
CA ALA A 52 14.57 4.78 7.95
C ALA A 52 15.51 5.08 9.15
N PRO A 53 16.15 6.28 9.21
CA PRO A 53 17.21 6.57 10.19
C PRO A 53 16.79 6.45 11.66
N GLY A 54 15.50 6.57 11.97
CA GLY A 54 14.93 6.48 13.32
C GLY A 54 14.42 5.09 13.72
N GLY A 55 14.69 4.07 12.91
CA GLY A 55 13.98 2.78 12.95
C GLY A 55 12.77 2.79 12.01
N THR A 56 11.97 1.72 12.04
CA THR A 56 10.87 1.52 11.09
C THR A 56 9.92 2.72 10.99
N PHE A 57 9.69 3.19 9.76
CA PHE A 57 8.80 4.28 9.44
C PHE A 57 7.62 3.80 8.60
N THR A 58 6.40 3.95 9.12
CA THR A 58 5.20 3.62 8.35
C THR A 58 4.84 4.77 7.40
N HIS A 59 4.97 4.57 6.10
CA HIS A 59 4.57 5.53 5.07
C HIS A 59 3.06 5.59 4.89
N TRP A 60 2.40 4.42 4.89
CA TRP A 60 0.97 4.33 4.63
C TRP A 60 0.33 3.23 5.48
N LEU A 61 -0.74 3.58 6.18
CA LEU A 61 -1.57 2.67 6.94
C LEU A 61 -3.02 2.82 6.48
N LEU A 62 -3.62 1.73 6.02
CA LEU A 62 -5.00 1.69 5.57
C LEU A 62 -5.66 0.42 6.08
N PHE A 63 -6.86 0.53 6.65
CA PHE A 63 -7.61 -0.63 7.15
C PHE A 63 -9.08 -0.52 6.74
N ASP A 64 -9.89 -1.53 7.06
CA ASP A 64 -11.29 -1.64 6.64
C ASP A 64 -11.48 -1.53 5.11
N ILE A 65 -10.48 -1.96 4.34
CA ILE A 65 -10.60 -2.11 2.89
C ILE A 65 -11.66 -3.18 2.61
N PRO A 66 -12.69 -2.92 1.79
CA PRO A 66 -13.77 -3.88 1.56
C PRO A 66 -13.28 -5.23 1.05
N ALA A 67 -13.85 -6.34 1.51
CA ALA A 67 -13.50 -7.69 1.03
C ALA A 67 -13.66 -7.91 -0.48
N ALA A 68 -14.53 -7.13 -1.13
CA ALA A 68 -14.74 -7.19 -2.56
C ALA A 68 -13.67 -6.42 -3.37
N ALA A 69 -12.86 -5.59 -2.71
CA ALA A 69 -11.76 -4.89 -3.37
C ALA A 69 -10.66 -5.88 -3.71
N ASN A 70 -10.08 -5.70 -4.88
CA ASN A 70 -8.90 -6.42 -5.38
C ASN A 70 -7.81 -5.46 -5.90
N ARG A 71 -8.03 -4.15 -5.74
CA ARG A 71 -7.13 -3.10 -6.19
C ARG A 71 -7.32 -1.81 -5.40
N LEU A 72 -6.27 -1.01 -5.36
CA LEU A 72 -6.25 0.42 -5.04
C LEU A 72 -5.70 1.13 -6.26
N ALA A 73 -6.40 2.15 -6.75
CA ALA A 73 -5.89 2.95 -7.87
C ALA A 73 -4.65 3.75 -7.45
N GLU A 74 -3.87 4.21 -8.43
CA GLU A 74 -2.82 5.21 -8.15
C GLU A 74 -3.43 6.42 -7.44
N GLY A 75 -2.84 6.83 -6.31
CA GLY A 75 -3.32 7.96 -5.51
C GLY A 75 -4.67 7.72 -4.83
N ASP A 76 -5.08 6.47 -4.60
CA ASP A 76 -6.34 6.17 -3.92
C ASP A 76 -6.35 6.75 -2.49
N THR A 77 -7.37 7.57 -2.22
CA THR A 77 -7.63 8.19 -0.91
C THR A 77 -9.05 7.92 -0.40
N ALA A 78 -9.82 7.10 -1.12
CA ALA A 78 -11.25 6.90 -0.90
C ALA A 78 -11.59 5.49 -0.41
N THR A 79 -10.70 4.52 -0.63
CA THR A 79 -10.90 3.15 -0.21
C THR A 79 -10.44 2.95 1.24
N GLY A 80 -11.27 2.32 2.08
CA GLY A 80 -10.92 1.99 3.45
C GLY A 80 -10.84 3.21 4.38
N VAL A 81 -10.10 3.06 5.48
CA VAL A 81 -9.90 4.07 6.52
C VAL A 81 -8.39 4.29 6.71
N SER A 82 -7.95 5.55 6.52
CA SER A 82 -6.56 5.93 6.77
C SER A 82 -6.24 5.89 8.25
N GLY A 83 -5.21 5.13 8.61
CA GLY A 83 -4.64 5.11 9.95
C GLY A 83 -3.49 6.12 10.09
N ARG A 84 -3.05 6.33 11.34
CA ARG A 84 -1.96 7.27 11.63
C ARG A 84 -0.62 6.72 11.13
N ASN A 85 0.09 7.46 10.29
CA ASN A 85 1.39 7.05 9.75
C ASN A 85 2.59 7.61 10.57
N GLY A 86 3.82 7.35 10.12
CA GLY A 86 5.06 7.79 10.78
C GLY A 86 5.23 9.32 10.85
N PHE A 87 4.53 10.08 9.99
CA PHE A 87 4.45 11.55 10.09
C PHE A 87 3.46 12.01 11.17
N GLY A 88 2.72 11.09 11.78
CA GLY A 88 1.68 11.38 12.75
C GLY A 88 0.39 11.92 12.14
N ARG A 89 0.21 11.81 10.82
CA ARG A 89 -1.00 12.16 10.05
C ARG A 89 -1.96 11.00 10.00
#